data_AF-A0A7X7Q4V8-F1
#
_entry.id   AF-A0A7X7Q4V8-F1
#
_cell.length_a   1.000
_cell.length_b   1.000
_cell.length_c   1.000
_cell.angle_alpha   90.00
_cell.angle_beta   90.00
_cell.angle_gamma   90.00
#
_symmetry.space_group_name_H-M   'P 1'
#
loop_
_entity.id
_entity.type
_entity.pdbx_description
1 polymer ?
#
loop_
_entity_poly.entity_id
_entity_poly.type
_entity_poly.pdbx_seq_one_letter_code
_entity_poly.pdbx_strand_id
1 'polypeptide(L)' 'SEEEARCDIDLVATLDLVETNMITRALAENGNNVSAAARSLGLPRQTLQNRMKRLGIKA' A
#
# COMPACT_ATOMS: atom_id res chain seq x y z
N SER A 1 29.96 3.17 -23.99
CA SER A 1 29.55 4.48 -23.47
C SER A 1 28.27 4.31 -22.70
N GLU A 2 28.23 4.88 -21.50
CA GLU A 2 27.30 4.63 -20.40
C GLU A 2 25.95 5.36 -20.54
N GLU A 3 25.50 5.62 -21.77
CA GLU A 3 24.33 6.47 -22.00
C GLU A 3 23.05 5.62 -21.95
N GLU A 4 22.20 5.93 -20.97
CA GLU A 4 20.75 5.68 -20.92
C GLU A 4 20.22 4.38 -20.28
N ALA A 5 20.68 4.08 -19.07
CA ALA A 5 19.84 3.37 -18.09
C ALA A 5 18.78 4.33 -17.52
N ARG A 6 17.87 4.84 -18.36
CA ARG A 6 16.69 5.56 -17.90
C ARG A 6 15.68 4.50 -17.50
N CYS A 7 15.52 4.25 -16.20
CA CYS A 7 14.35 3.52 -15.73
C CYS A 7 13.12 4.33 -16.13
N ASP A 8 12.33 3.82 -17.06
CA ASP A 8 10.93 4.21 -17.20
C ASP A 8 10.22 3.75 -15.93
N ILE A 9 10.28 4.59 -14.90
CA ILE A 9 9.60 4.37 -13.64
C ILE A 9 8.11 4.55 -13.95
N ASP A 10 7.38 3.43 -14.02
CA ASP A 10 5.94 3.49 -13.95
C ASP A 10 5.54 4.00 -12.55
N LEU A 11 5.18 5.27 -12.49
CA LEU A 11 4.76 5.95 -11.28
C LEU A 11 3.55 5.26 -10.63
N VAL A 12 2.63 4.71 -11.43
CA VAL A 12 1.43 4.04 -10.93
C VAL A 12 1.82 2.75 -10.24
N ALA A 13 2.64 1.92 -10.88
CA ALA A 13 3.15 0.68 -10.27
C ALA A 13 3.96 0.95 -9.00
N THR A 14 4.78 2.00 -9.02
CA THR A 14 5.58 2.40 -7.85
C THR A 14 4.69 2.84 -6.68
N LEU A 15 3.64 3.61 -6.96
CA LEU A 15 2.69 4.04 -5.94
C LEU A 15 1.93 2.85 -5.34
N ASP A 16 1.51 1.90 -6.18
CA ASP A 16 0.83 0.67 -5.72
C ASP A 16 1.74 -0.20 -4.85
N LEU A 17 3.03 -0.29 -5.18
CA LEU A 17 4.01 -0.99 -4.35
C LEU A 17 4.17 -0.32 -2.98
N VAL A 18 4.35 1.01 -2.96
CA VAL A 18 4.47 1.78 -1.72
C VAL A 18 3.20 1.63 -0.87
N GLU A 19 2.04 1.77 -1.48
CA GLU A 19 0.75 1.63 -0.78
C GLU A 19 0.57 0.21 -0.22
N THR A 20 0.91 -0.82 -0.99
CA THR A 20 0.85 -2.22 -0.54
C THR A 20 1.73 -2.45 0.69
N ASN A 21 2.96 -1.92 0.67
CA ASN A 21 3.88 -2.04 1.79
C ASN A 21 3.35 -1.33 3.05
N MET A 22 2.80 -0.13 2.91
CA MET A 22 2.23 0.62 4.03
C MET A 22 1.03 -0.10 4.65
N ILE A 23 0.11 -0.60 3.83
CA ILE A 23 -1.08 -1.32 4.30
C ILE A 23 -0.70 -2.63 4.98
N THR A 24 0.18 -3.42 4.37
CA THR A 24 0.61 -4.72 4.91
C THR A 24 1.31 -4.55 6.25
N ARG A 25 2.19 -3.54 6.36
CA ARG A 25 2.86 -3.21 7.61
C ARG A 25 1.88 -2.78 8.70
N ALA A 26 0.95 -1.87 8.38
CA ALA A 26 -0.05 -1.43 9.34
C ALA A 26 -0.95 -2.56 9.82
N LEU A 27 -1.32 -3.51 8.94
CA LEU A 27 -2.06 -4.72 9.33
C LEU A 27 -1.24 -5.58 10.29
N ALA A 28 0.02 -5.87 9.97
CA ALA A 28 0.90 -6.68 10.81
C ALA A 28 1.09 -6.06 12.21
N GLU A 29 1.36 -4.75 12.29
CA GLU A 29 1.52 -4.01 13.55
C GLU A 29 0.25 -3.99 14.40
N ASN A 30 -0.92 -4.17 13.79
CA ASN A 30 -2.22 -4.15 14.47
C ASN A 30 -2.89 -5.54 14.53
N GLY A 31 -2.14 -6.63 14.32
CA GLY A 31 -2.67 -7.99 14.39
C GLY A 31 -3.82 -8.26 13.42
N ASN A 32 -3.68 -7.77 12.18
CA ASN A 32 -4.68 -7.83 11.11
C ASN A 32 -6.02 -7.13 11.42
N ASN A 33 -6.08 -6.31 12.46
CA ASN A 33 -7.25 -5.50 12.74
C ASN A 33 -7.34 -4.32 11.76
N VAL A 34 -8.14 -4.48 10.71
CA VAL A 34 -8.36 -3.47 9.66
C VAL A 34 -8.80 -2.11 10.23
N SER A 35 -9.62 -2.09 11.29
CA SER A 35 -10.08 -0.84 11.91
C SER A 35 -8.95 -0.12 12.67
N ALA A 36 -8.04 -0.86 13.28
CA ALA A 36 -6.88 -0.29 13.96
C ALA A 36 -5.80 0.15 12.96
N ALA A 37 -5.51 -0.66 11.94
CA ALA A 37 -4.62 -0.32 10.84
C ALA A 37 -5.07 0.93 10.06
N ALA A 38 -6.38 1.08 9.81
CA ALA A 38 -6.90 2.28 9.16
C ALA A 38 -6.65 3.54 10.00
N ARG A 39 -6.86 3.43 11.32
CA ARG A 39 -6.61 4.53 12.26
C ARG A 39 -5.12 4.89 12.34
N SER A 40 -4.22 3.89 12.34
CA SER A 40 -2.78 4.15 12.35
C SER A 40 -2.28 4.83 11.07
N LEU A 41 -2.94 4.55 9.93
CA LEU A 41 -2.67 5.21 8.64
C LEU A 41 -3.39 6.55 8.47
N GLY A 42 -4.22 6.99 9.43
CA GLY A 42 -4.99 8.23 9.31
C GLY A 42 -6.12 8.18 8.27
N LEU A 43 -6.62 6.98 7.96
CA LEU A 43 -7.64 6.74 6.93
C LEU A 43 -8.98 6.32 7.54
N PRO A 44 -10.12 6.65 6.90
CA PRO A 44 -11.37 5.97 7.18
C PRO A 44 -11.24 4.47 6.89
N ARG A 45 -11.85 3.64 7.74
CA ARG A 45 -11.84 2.18 7.58
C ARG A 45 -12.31 1.72 6.20
N GLN A 46 -13.39 2.32 5.68
CA GLN A 46 -13.92 2.00 4.36
C GLN A 46 -12.91 2.28 3.24
N THR A 47 -12.14 3.38 3.37
CA THR A 47 -11.08 3.74 2.42
C THR A 47 -9.99 2.67 2.40
N LEU A 48 -9.55 2.20 3.57
CA LEU A 48 -8.56 1.13 3.66
C LEU A 48 -9.08 -0.17 3.02
N GLN A 49 -10.33 -0.56 3.30
CA GLN A 49 -10.92 -1.76 2.69
C GLN A 49 -11.00 -1.68 1.16
N ASN A 50 -11.37 -0.52 0.61
CA ASN A 50 -11.44 -0.32 -0.83
C ASN A 50 -10.05 -0.45 -1.46
N ARG A 51 -9.02 0.13 -0.83
CA ARG A 51 -7.62 0.02 -1.27
C ARG A 51 -7.10 -1.40 -1.18
N MET A 52 -7.37 -2.11 -0.08
CA MET A 52 -7.04 -3.54 0.06
C MET A 52 -7.68 -4.38 -1.05
N LYS A 53 -8.96 -4.15 -1.36
CA LYS A 53 -9.65 -4.85 -2.45
C LYS A 53 -9.01 -4.57 -3.82
N ARG A 54 -8.66 -3.31 -4.09
CA ARG A 54 -7.99 -2.88 -5.33
C ARG A 54 -6.60 -3.52 -5.49
N LEU A 55 -5.84 -3.59 -4.39
CA LEU A 55 -4.47 -4.11 -4.35
C LEU A 55 -4.40 -5.63 -4.09
N GLY A 56 -5.54 -6.30 -3.91
CA GLY A 56 -5.60 -7.75 -3.65
C GLY A 56 -5.12 -8.19 -2.26
N ILE A 57 -5.05 -7.27 -1.29
CA ILE A 57 -4.56 -7.53 0.08
C ILE A 57 -5.66 -8.16 0.93
N LYS A 58 -5.31 -9.21 1.68
CA LYS A 58 -6.18 -9.88 2.65
C LYS A 58 -5.56 -9.75 4.05
N ALA A 59 -6.41 -9.53 5.05
CA ALA A 59 -6.05 -9.44 6.46
C ALA A 59 -6.56 -10.67 7.22
#